data_AF-A0A0D8Y833-F1
#
_entry.id   AF-A0A0D8Y833-F1
#
_cell.length_a   1.000
_cell.length_b   1.000
_cell.length_c   1.000
_cell.angle_alpha   90.00
_cell.angle_beta   90.00
_cell.angle_gamma   90.00
#
_symmetry.space_group_name_H-M   'P 1'
#
loop_
_entity.id
_entity.type
_entity.pdbx_description
1 polymer ?
#
loop_
_entity_poly.entity_id
_entity_poly.type
_entity_poly.pdbx_seq_one_letter_code
_entity_poly.pdbx_strand_id
1 'polypeptide(L)'
;MILSTRNFIVSSFVKLIIEEPHVIYAKILSFFKLYQYIMFQSFQLQSLPTLSHYTPSLVIVRNECSMRGTDIGFLCFLSRTNMLSHKGPRVIDSKMNVYGEVLCARLSPFVNSIILVGFSTGSLAIYNIGYSNPIVVLTPPASSRKPVNSVEWSPISSVVFYSIHGHTRLLVWDLSRGHSPQSVNDLYEQTKMHTVMTRIWLHKVDNSSSKGIANLALGLKEGIVEVHSLETAIATKNGSLLDVLSKLNK
;
A
#
# COMPACT_ATOMS: atom_id res chain seq x y z
N MET A 1 29.98 -25.01 -18.32
CA MET A 1 29.90 -24.73 -16.87
C MET A 1 28.74 -23.76 -16.69
N ILE A 2 27.68 -24.22 -16.04
CA ILE A 2 26.35 -23.60 -15.93
C ILE A 2 26.32 -22.60 -14.77
N LEU A 3 25.64 -21.47 -14.94
CA LEU A 3 24.67 -20.83 -14.02
C LEU A 3 24.32 -19.44 -14.58
N SER A 4 23.23 -19.29 -15.32
CA SER A 4 21.85 -19.04 -14.84
C SER A 4 21.69 -17.67 -14.17
N THR A 5 21.66 -16.61 -14.98
CA THR A 5 21.06 -15.32 -14.65
C THR A 5 19.60 -15.35 -15.09
N ARG A 6 18.70 -15.65 -14.15
CA ARG A 6 17.25 -15.47 -14.35
C ARG A 6 16.93 -13.98 -14.31
N ASN A 7 16.97 -13.36 -15.49
CA ASN A 7 16.33 -12.08 -15.73
C ASN A 7 14.82 -12.24 -15.48
N PHE A 8 14.32 -11.65 -14.39
CA PHE A 8 12.89 -11.36 -14.28
C PHE A 8 12.61 -10.19 -15.21
N ILE A 9 12.40 -10.51 -16.49
CA ILE A 9 11.80 -9.58 -17.43
C ILE A 9 10.29 -9.60 -17.12
N VAL A 10 9.78 -8.54 -16.50
CA VAL A 10 8.35 -8.22 -16.58
C VAL A 10 8.11 -7.74 -18.02
N SER A 11 8.03 -8.67 -18.95
CA SER A 11 7.63 -8.44 -20.35
C SER A 11 6.55 -9.45 -20.66
N SER A 12 5.34 -9.10 -20.28
CA SER A 12 4.11 -9.57 -20.92
C SER A 12 3.01 -8.60 -20.50
N PHE A 13 3.01 -7.41 -21.12
CA PHE A 13 1.89 -6.48 -21.07
C PHE A 13 0.78 -7.05 -21.95
N VAL A 14 0.02 -7.99 -21.40
CA VAL A 14 -1.21 -8.44 -22.05
C VAL A 14 -2.27 -7.41 -21.71
N LYS A 15 -2.64 -6.58 -22.69
CA LYS A 15 -3.86 -5.78 -22.65
C LYS A 15 -5.04 -6.74 -22.66
N LEU A 16 -5.42 -7.24 -21.50
CA LEU A 16 -6.65 -7.99 -21.32
C LEU A 16 -7.80 -6.98 -21.35
N ILE A 17 -8.44 -6.87 -22.51
CA ILE A 17 -9.81 -6.36 -22.59
C ILE A 17 -10.66 -7.46 -21.96
N ILE A 18 -10.96 -7.33 -20.67
CA ILE A 18 -11.71 -8.34 -19.92
C ILE A 18 -13.18 -8.27 -20.33
N GLU A 19 -13.70 -9.34 -20.92
CA GLU A 19 -15.08 -9.46 -21.43
C GLU A 19 -16.18 -9.61 -20.36
N GLU A 20 -15.82 -9.65 -19.06
CA GLU A 20 -16.82 -9.66 -17.97
C GLU A 20 -16.75 -8.40 -17.10
N PRO A 21 -17.30 -7.27 -17.57
CA PRO A 21 -17.27 -5.99 -16.86
C PRO A 21 -17.96 -6.05 -15.48
N HIS A 22 -19.02 -6.85 -15.33
CA HIS A 22 -19.94 -6.72 -14.18
C HIS A 22 -19.32 -7.01 -12.81
N VAL A 23 -18.41 -8.00 -12.69
CA VAL A 23 -17.78 -8.37 -11.41
C VAL A 23 -16.73 -7.33 -10.98
N ILE A 24 -16.01 -6.78 -11.96
CA ILE A 24 -15.02 -5.72 -11.74
C ILE A 24 -15.72 -4.40 -11.39
N TYR A 25 -16.77 -4.04 -12.13
CA TYR A 25 -17.60 -2.87 -11.82
C TYR A 25 -18.21 -2.97 -10.42
N ALA A 26 -18.70 -4.13 -9.97
CA ALA A 26 -19.26 -4.27 -8.62
C ALA A 26 -18.21 -4.05 -7.51
N LYS A 27 -16.98 -4.53 -7.69
CA LYS A 27 -15.86 -4.31 -6.75
C LYS A 27 -15.38 -2.85 -6.77
N ILE A 28 -15.38 -2.21 -7.94
CA ILE A 28 -15.02 -0.79 -8.10
C ILE A 28 -16.14 0.13 -7.55
N LEU A 29 -17.42 -0.16 -7.82
CA LEU A 29 -18.56 0.62 -7.34
C LEU A 29 -18.71 0.55 -5.82
N SER A 30 -18.54 -0.64 -5.24
CA SER A 30 -18.56 -0.79 -3.76
C SER A 30 -17.43 0.01 -3.12
N PHE A 31 -16.29 0.14 -3.81
CA PHE A 31 -15.20 1.00 -3.38
C PHE A 31 -15.52 2.50 -3.52
N PHE A 32 -16.15 2.95 -4.61
CA PHE A 32 -16.59 4.35 -4.76
C PHE A 32 -17.60 4.75 -3.68
N LYS A 33 -18.54 3.86 -3.33
CA LYS A 33 -19.48 4.07 -2.21
C LYS A 33 -18.76 4.15 -0.87
N LEU A 34 -17.74 3.31 -0.65
CA LEU A 34 -16.92 3.35 0.56
C LEU A 34 -16.06 4.62 0.64
N TYR A 35 -15.49 5.08 -0.48
CA TYR A 35 -14.72 6.32 -0.55
C TYR A 35 -15.58 7.54 -0.25
N GLN A 36 -16.77 7.64 -0.84
CA GLN A 36 -17.75 8.69 -0.51
C GLN A 36 -18.17 8.63 0.96
N TYR A 37 -18.38 7.43 1.51
CA TYR A 37 -18.72 7.25 2.92
C TYR A 37 -17.60 7.67 3.88
N ILE A 38 -16.34 7.34 3.56
CA ILE A 38 -15.17 7.75 4.35
C ILE A 38 -14.99 9.27 4.30
N MET A 39 -15.16 9.90 3.13
CA MET A 39 -15.12 11.36 3.00
C MET A 39 -16.24 12.03 3.81
N PHE A 40 -17.45 11.44 3.84
CA PHE A 40 -18.58 11.94 4.61
C PHE A 40 -18.39 11.81 6.13
N GLN A 41 -17.84 10.69 6.61
CA GLN A 41 -17.49 10.49 8.03
C GLN A 41 -16.37 11.43 8.51
N SER A 42 -15.42 11.74 7.64
CA SER A 42 -14.33 12.69 7.93
C SER A 42 -14.85 14.10 8.23
N PHE A 43 -15.96 14.48 7.59
CA PHE A 43 -16.62 15.78 7.77
C PHE A 43 -17.37 15.88 9.11
N GLN A 44 -17.95 14.78 9.61
CA GLN A 44 -18.79 14.77 10.83
C GLN A 44 -17.97 14.73 12.14
N LEU A 45 -16.69 14.32 12.10
CA LEU A 45 -15.85 14.08 13.28
C LEU A 45 -14.87 15.22 13.62
N GLN A 46 -14.97 16.38 12.96
CA GLN A 46 -14.28 17.63 13.36
C GLN A 46 -14.75 18.19 14.72
N SER A 47 -15.70 17.51 15.39
CA SER A 47 -16.32 17.91 16.66
C SER A 47 -15.62 17.37 17.93
N LEU A 48 -14.47 16.68 17.81
CA LEU A 48 -13.71 16.18 18.97
C LEU A 48 -12.65 17.21 19.45
N PRO A 49 -12.73 17.70 20.70
CA PRO A 49 -12.00 18.89 21.16
C PRO A 49 -10.48 18.72 21.38
N THR A 50 -9.94 17.50 21.32
CA THR A 50 -8.50 17.23 21.57
C THR A 50 -7.65 17.04 20.30
N LEU A 51 -8.25 17.09 19.11
CA LEU A 51 -7.56 16.98 17.81
C LEU A 51 -7.61 18.27 16.98
N SER A 52 -8.07 19.39 17.56
CA SER A 52 -8.38 20.64 16.84
C SER A 52 -7.21 21.32 16.12
N HIS A 53 -5.97 20.92 16.39
CA HIS A 53 -4.76 21.51 15.80
C HIS A 53 -4.16 20.72 14.63
N TYR A 54 -4.66 19.54 14.29
CA TYR A 54 -4.10 18.71 13.20
C TYR A 54 -5.14 18.36 12.15
N THR A 55 -4.80 18.61 10.88
CA THR A 55 -5.68 18.21 9.79
C THR A 55 -5.43 16.75 9.42
N PRO A 56 -6.46 15.87 9.45
CA PRO A 56 -6.27 14.49 9.04
C PRO A 56 -6.07 14.44 7.52
N SER A 57 -4.92 13.95 7.08
CA SER A 57 -4.59 13.76 5.65
C SER A 57 -5.07 12.42 5.10
N LEU A 58 -5.25 11.41 5.97
CA LEU A 58 -5.70 10.08 5.60
C LEU A 58 -6.50 9.43 6.73
N VAL A 59 -7.53 8.66 6.39
CA VAL A 59 -8.26 7.80 7.35
C VAL A 59 -8.33 6.37 6.81
N ILE A 60 -7.91 5.40 7.63
CA ILE A 60 -8.08 3.96 7.38
C ILE A 60 -9.03 3.42 8.44
N VAL A 61 -10.04 2.64 8.04
CA VAL A 61 -10.97 2.00 8.96
C VAL A 61 -10.98 0.49 8.71
N ARG A 62 -10.81 -0.31 9.76
CA ARG A 62 -10.97 -1.77 9.72
C ARG A 62 -11.64 -2.27 10.99
N ASN A 63 -12.79 -2.92 10.84
CA ASN A 63 -13.63 -3.41 11.93
C ASN A 63 -13.88 -2.29 12.98
N GLU A 64 -13.23 -2.41 14.13
CA GLU A 64 -13.38 -1.53 15.29
C GLU A 64 -12.17 -0.59 15.47
N CYS A 65 -11.22 -0.57 14.55
CA CYS A 65 -10.04 0.30 14.61
C CYS A 65 -10.04 1.30 13.45
N SER A 66 -9.75 2.55 13.76
CA SER A 66 -9.53 3.63 12.79
C SER A 66 -8.12 4.18 12.98
N MET A 67 -7.40 4.37 11.89
CA MET A 67 -6.10 5.03 11.89
C MET A 67 -6.19 6.32 11.09
N ARG A 68 -5.53 7.39 11.54
CA ARG A 68 -5.42 8.65 10.81
C ARG A 68 -3.98 9.05 10.59
N GLY A 69 -3.64 9.43 9.36
CA GLY A 69 -2.40 10.13 9.04
C GLY A 69 -2.60 11.63 9.20
N THR A 70 -1.55 12.36 9.56
CA THR A 70 -1.55 13.83 9.63
C THR A 70 -0.59 14.46 8.62
N ASP A 71 -0.84 15.73 8.34
CA ASP A 71 0.01 16.68 7.59
C ASP A 71 1.45 16.80 8.11
N ILE A 72 1.66 16.53 9.40
CA ILE A 72 2.99 16.56 10.03
C ILE A 72 3.64 15.19 10.22
N GLY A 73 3.07 14.12 9.67
CA GLY A 73 3.71 12.80 9.62
C GLY A 73 3.35 11.83 10.74
N PHE A 74 2.38 12.16 11.59
CA PHE A 74 1.92 11.27 12.66
C PHE A 74 0.89 10.26 12.17
N LEU A 75 0.89 9.10 12.82
CA LEU A 75 -0.21 8.13 12.71
C LEU A 75 -0.92 8.04 14.06
N CYS A 76 -2.20 8.41 14.06
CA CYS A 76 -3.08 8.26 15.21
C CYS A 76 -3.86 6.95 15.06
N PHE A 77 -3.67 6.01 15.98
CA PHE A 77 -4.45 4.78 16.05
C PHE A 77 -5.54 4.92 17.11
N LEU A 78 -6.79 4.73 16.68
CA LEU A 78 -7.99 4.71 17.49
C LEU A 78 -8.59 3.31 17.44
N SER A 79 -8.91 2.74 18.60
CA SER A 79 -9.64 1.47 18.68
C SER A 79 -10.90 1.69 19.52
N ARG A 80 -12.03 1.21 19.02
CA ARG A 80 -13.34 1.33 19.66
C ARG A 80 -13.39 0.56 20.98
N THR A 81 -12.66 -0.55 21.10
CA THR A 81 -12.51 -1.30 22.36
C THR A 81 -11.60 -0.58 23.36
N ASN A 82 -10.61 0.18 22.88
CA ASN A 82 -9.73 0.97 23.75
C ASN A 82 -10.45 2.19 24.37
N MET A 83 -11.52 2.70 23.73
CA MET A 83 -12.38 3.72 24.35
C MET A 83 -13.16 3.20 25.56
N LEU A 84 -13.43 1.89 25.62
CA LEU A 84 -14.01 1.23 26.80
C LEU A 84 -12.94 0.87 27.86
N SER A 85 -11.65 0.84 27.48
CA SER A 85 -10.53 0.41 28.33
C SER A 85 -9.72 1.56 28.96
N HIS A 86 -10.17 2.82 28.87
CA HIS A 86 -9.42 4.03 29.26
C HIS A 86 -8.04 4.19 28.59
N LYS A 87 -7.74 3.40 27.54
CA LYS A 87 -6.52 3.55 26.75
C LYS A 87 -6.82 4.53 25.62
N GLY A 88 -6.35 5.77 25.77
CA GLY A 88 -6.54 6.82 24.77
C GLY A 88 -5.96 6.48 23.39
N PRO A 89 -6.20 7.34 22.39
CA PRO A 89 -5.61 7.22 21.06
C PRO A 89 -4.08 7.09 21.17
N ARG A 90 -3.48 6.18 20.39
CA ARG A 90 -2.02 6.04 20.33
C ARG A 90 -1.49 6.88 19.19
N VAL A 91 -0.58 7.79 19.49
CA VAL A 91 0.18 8.54 18.47
C VAL A 91 1.49 7.79 18.24
N ILE A 92 1.74 7.44 16.99
CA ILE A 92 3.02 6.89 16.53
C ILE A 92 3.83 8.09 16.03
N ASP A 93 4.81 8.49 16.83
CA ASP A 93 5.77 9.55 16.54
C ASP A 93 7.05 8.94 15.97
N SER A 94 7.38 9.31 14.74
CA SER A 94 8.57 8.78 14.08
C SER A 94 9.82 9.56 14.50
N LYS A 95 10.53 9.01 15.49
CA LYS A 95 11.85 9.52 15.89
C LYS A 95 12.95 9.28 14.84
N MET A 96 12.68 8.50 13.79
CA MET A 96 13.68 8.06 12.80
C MET A 96 13.80 8.96 11.56
N ASN A 97 13.78 10.29 11.72
CA ASN A 97 13.92 11.23 10.60
C ASN A 97 12.93 11.01 9.44
N VAL A 98 11.77 10.40 9.70
CA VAL A 98 10.71 10.28 8.69
C VAL A 98 9.89 11.55 8.74
N TYR A 99 10.27 12.50 7.90
CA TYR A 99 9.59 13.78 7.78
C TYR A 99 8.62 13.77 6.60
N GLY A 100 7.50 14.48 6.76
CA GLY A 100 6.51 14.70 5.71
C GLY A 100 5.12 14.18 6.07
N GLU A 101 4.12 14.74 5.40
CA GLU A 101 2.71 14.33 5.49
C GLU A 101 2.53 12.86 5.15
N VAL A 102 1.68 12.17 5.92
CA VAL A 102 1.21 10.82 5.60
C VAL A 102 0.18 10.92 4.48
N LEU A 103 0.47 10.37 3.30
CA LEU A 103 -0.44 10.45 2.14
C LEU A 103 -1.22 9.15 1.92
N CYS A 104 -0.62 8.01 2.22
CA CYS A 104 -1.25 6.71 2.04
C CYS A 104 -0.73 5.71 3.05
N ALA A 105 -1.56 4.70 3.36
CA ALA A 105 -1.15 3.59 4.18
C ALA A 105 -2.01 2.33 3.90
N ARG A 106 -1.44 1.16 4.17
CA ARG A 106 -2.08 -0.16 4.04
C ARG A 106 -1.59 -1.14 5.11
N LEU A 107 -2.54 -1.81 5.75
CA LEU A 107 -2.25 -2.96 6.61
C LEU A 107 -1.74 -4.13 5.78
N SER A 108 -0.80 -4.89 6.33
CA SER A 108 -0.37 -6.14 5.72
C SER A 108 -1.52 -7.16 5.73
N PRO A 109 -1.80 -7.85 4.60
CA PRO A 109 -2.78 -8.93 4.57
C PRO A 109 -2.29 -10.21 5.27
N PHE A 110 -1.00 -10.28 5.65
CA PHE A 110 -0.39 -11.45 6.27
C PHE A 110 -0.19 -11.28 7.78
N VAL A 111 0.05 -10.05 8.26
CA VAL A 111 0.29 -9.76 9.67
C VAL A 111 -0.48 -8.51 10.09
N ASN A 112 -1.54 -8.69 10.88
CA ASN A 112 -2.48 -7.63 11.24
C ASN A 112 -1.87 -6.45 12.03
N SER A 113 -0.73 -6.67 12.67
CA SER A 113 -0.03 -5.62 13.43
C SER A 113 0.92 -4.78 12.56
N ILE A 114 1.12 -5.14 11.29
CA ILE A 114 2.07 -4.46 10.39
C ILE A 114 1.32 -3.52 9.45
N ILE A 115 1.81 -2.30 9.34
CA ILE A 115 1.30 -1.29 8.42
C ILE A 115 2.43 -0.69 7.59
N LEU A 116 2.17 -0.53 6.30
CA LEU A 116 3.01 0.21 5.36
C LEU A 116 2.44 1.61 5.17
N VAL A 117 3.28 2.63 5.25
CA VAL A 117 2.92 4.03 5.16
C VAL A 117 3.80 4.75 4.15
N GLY A 118 3.19 5.59 3.32
CA GLY A 118 3.86 6.42 2.34
C GLY A 118 3.70 7.91 2.62
N PHE A 119 4.79 8.65 2.41
CA PHE A 119 4.92 10.05 2.82
C PHE A 119 5.04 11.01 1.63
N SER A 120 4.77 12.29 1.86
CA SER A 120 4.95 13.35 0.86
C SER A 120 6.40 13.55 0.41
N THR A 121 7.36 13.17 1.24
CA THR A 121 8.80 13.16 0.90
C THR A 121 9.19 12.03 -0.06
N GLY A 122 8.27 11.11 -0.36
CA GLY A 122 8.52 9.94 -1.19
C GLY A 122 9.15 8.77 -0.43
N SER A 123 9.45 8.92 0.85
CA SER A 123 9.85 7.80 1.69
C SER A 123 8.66 6.91 2.01
N LEU A 124 8.96 5.66 2.38
CA LEU A 124 8.03 4.71 2.94
C LEU A 124 8.51 4.31 4.32
N ALA A 125 7.58 3.94 5.21
CA ALA A 125 7.94 3.34 6.48
C ALA A 125 6.99 2.19 6.81
N ILE A 126 7.55 1.16 7.43
CA ILE A 126 6.79 0.01 7.92
C ILE A 126 6.76 0.11 9.44
N TYR A 127 5.56 0.15 10.01
CA TYR A 127 5.36 0.19 11.45
C TYR A 127 4.76 -1.12 11.94
N ASN A 128 5.05 -1.43 13.20
CA ASN A 128 4.22 -2.32 13.98
C ASN A 128 3.34 -1.45 14.89
N ILE A 129 2.02 -1.64 14.83
CA ILE A 129 1.01 -0.84 15.56
C ILE A 129 1.24 -0.88 17.09
N GLY A 130 1.96 -1.91 17.60
CA GLY A 130 2.34 -2.01 19.00
C GLY A 130 3.48 -1.08 19.43
N TYR A 131 4.21 -0.48 18.49
CA TYR A 131 5.45 0.26 18.74
C TYR A 131 5.36 1.69 18.20
N SER A 132 6.09 2.62 18.82
CA SER A 132 6.09 4.04 18.43
C SER A 132 7.00 4.34 17.23
N ASN A 133 8.07 3.57 17.04
CA ASN A 133 9.04 3.80 15.97
C ASN A 133 8.74 2.91 14.76
N PRO A 134 9.08 3.35 13.53
CA PRO A 134 9.05 2.47 12.38
C PRO A 134 10.05 1.32 12.58
N ILE A 135 9.69 0.14 12.07
CA ILE A 135 10.58 -1.02 12.00
C ILE A 135 11.65 -0.80 10.94
N VAL A 136 11.26 -0.20 9.81
CA VAL A 136 12.15 0.13 8.71
C VAL A 136 11.63 1.35 7.96
N VAL A 137 12.56 2.17 7.48
CA VAL A 137 12.32 3.30 6.60
C VAL A 137 12.99 3.00 5.26
N LEU A 138 12.23 3.14 4.18
CA LEU A 138 12.68 2.83 2.83
C LEU A 138 12.69 4.12 2.01
N THR A 139 13.84 4.49 1.49
CA THR A 139 14.01 5.69 0.67
C THR A 139 14.23 5.27 -0.78
N PRO A 140 13.39 5.72 -1.72
CA PRO A 140 13.59 5.41 -3.13
C PRO A 140 14.85 6.13 -3.68
N PRO A 141 15.36 5.70 -4.86
CA PRO A 141 16.38 6.43 -5.57
C PRO A 141 16.01 7.92 -5.76
N ALA A 142 17.00 8.81 -5.75
CA ALA A 142 16.76 10.26 -5.80
C ALA A 142 15.87 10.69 -6.97
N SER A 143 16.03 10.05 -8.14
CA SER A 143 15.19 10.30 -9.31
C SER A 143 13.70 10.07 -9.03
N SER A 144 13.35 9.09 -8.20
CA SER A 144 11.99 8.67 -7.86
C SER A 144 11.48 9.19 -6.52
N ARG A 145 12.20 10.14 -5.90
CA ARG A 145 11.81 10.80 -4.66
C ARG A 145 10.70 11.82 -4.91
N LYS A 146 9.51 11.32 -5.22
CA LYS A 146 8.26 12.06 -5.38
C LYS A 146 7.24 11.57 -4.34
N PRO A 147 6.21 12.37 -4.00
CA PRO A 147 5.18 11.98 -3.03
C PRO A 147 4.61 10.59 -3.30
N VAL A 148 4.42 9.79 -2.24
CA VAL A 148 3.83 8.45 -2.35
C VAL A 148 2.32 8.55 -2.40
N ASN A 149 1.74 8.38 -3.59
CA ASN A 149 0.30 8.48 -3.81
C ASN A 149 -0.45 7.23 -3.39
N SER A 150 0.18 6.06 -3.51
CA SER A 150 -0.43 4.79 -3.14
C SER A 150 0.61 3.76 -2.76
N VAL A 151 0.20 2.83 -1.90
CA VAL A 151 0.94 1.64 -1.53
C VAL A 151 -0.03 0.46 -1.56
N GLU A 152 0.44 -0.70 -2.02
CA GLU A 152 -0.36 -1.93 -2.10
C GLU A 152 0.53 -3.14 -1.77
N TRP A 153 0.12 -3.94 -0.79
CA TRP A 153 0.80 -5.20 -0.48
C TRP A 153 0.52 -6.24 -1.56
N SER A 154 1.52 -7.05 -1.92
CA SER A 154 1.25 -8.25 -2.72
C SER A 154 0.22 -9.13 -2.00
N PRO A 155 -0.79 -9.68 -2.70
CA PRO A 155 -1.75 -10.60 -2.11
C PRO A 155 -1.21 -12.04 -2.04
N ILE A 156 -0.01 -12.31 -2.58
CA ILE A 156 0.61 -13.63 -2.64
C ILE A 156 1.85 -13.70 -1.75
N SER A 157 2.70 -12.68 -1.79
CA SER A 157 4.01 -12.64 -1.14
C SER A 157 4.01 -11.65 0.02
N SER A 158 4.27 -12.15 1.23
CA SER A 158 4.27 -11.31 2.44
C SER A 158 5.36 -10.27 2.51
N VAL A 159 6.40 -10.40 1.69
CA VAL A 159 7.59 -9.54 1.68
C VAL A 159 7.63 -8.59 0.48
N VAL A 160 6.66 -8.69 -0.43
CA VAL A 160 6.57 -7.86 -1.63
C VAL A 160 5.45 -6.85 -1.49
N PHE A 161 5.70 -5.63 -1.95
CA PHE A 161 4.68 -4.61 -2.07
C PHE A 161 5.03 -3.65 -3.21
N TYR A 162 4.05 -2.84 -3.57
CA TYR A 162 4.09 -1.89 -4.67
C TYR A 162 3.83 -0.49 -4.14
N SER A 163 4.49 0.51 -4.72
CA SER A 163 4.19 1.91 -4.43
C SER A 163 4.12 2.74 -5.70
N ILE A 164 3.22 3.72 -5.72
CA ILE A 164 3.08 4.71 -6.79
C ILE A 164 3.62 6.05 -6.29
N HIS A 165 4.62 6.58 -6.98
CA HIS A 165 5.26 7.86 -6.67
C HIS A 165 4.96 8.89 -7.75
N GLY A 166 4.54 10.08 -7.34
CA GLY A 166 4.26 11.21 -8.23
C GLY A 166 3.28 10.87 -9.37
N HIS A 167 2.31 10.00 -9.11
CA HIS A 167 1.29 9.51 -10.04
C HIS A 167 1.76 8.72 -11.26
N THR A 168 3.07 8.59 -11.49
CA THR A 168 3.59 7.99 -12.73
C THR A 168 4.56 6.86 -12.50
N ARG A 169 5.14 6.72 -11.31
CA ARG A 169 6.19 5.72 -11.09
C ARG A 169 5.73 4.59 -10.21
N LEU A 170 5.70 3.38 -10.77
CA LEU A 170 5.48 2.15 -10.04
C LEU A 170 6.81 1.57 -9.59
N LEU A 171 7.00 1.49 -8.27
CA LEU A 171 8.15 0.85 -7.65
C LEU A 171 7.73 -0.51 -7.10
N VAL A 172 8.53 -1.53 -7.38
CA VAL A 172 8.35 -2.89 -6.85
C VAL A 172 9.38 -3.11 -5.76
N TRP A 173 8.91 -3.48 -4.58
CA TRP A 173 9.75 -3.68 -3.40
C TRP A 173 9.70 -5.14 -2.99
N ASP A 174 10.85 -5.66 -2.58
CA ASP A 174 10.97 -6.97 -1.96
C ASP A 174 11.91 -6.84 -0.78
N LEU A 175 11.32 -6.89 0.41
CA LEU A 175 12.03 -6.72 1.67
C LEU A 175 13.09 -7.80 1.88
N SER A 176 12.96 -8.97 1.26
CA SER A 176 13.98 -10.02 1.35
C SER A 176 15.28 -9.66 0.63
N ARG A 177 15.25 -8.68 -0.28
CA ARG A 177 16.41 -8.22 -1.05
C ARG A 177 17.01 -6.91 -0.55
N GLY A 178 16.48 -6.33 0.52
CA GLY A 178 17.03 -5.14 1.17
C GLY A 178 16.12 -3.92 1.10
N HIS A 179 16.74 -2.74 1.20
CA HIS A 179 16.05 -1.45 1.36
C HIS A 179 15.75 -0.70 0.05
N SER A 180 16.17 -1.24 -1.08
CA SER A 180 16.00 -0.59 -2.39
C SER A 180 14.90 -1.28 -3.21
N PRO A 181 14.17 -0.52 -4.05
CA PRO A 181 13.20 -1.13 -4.94
C PRO A 181 13.91 -2.05 -5.93
N GLN A 182 13.30 -3.19 -6.24
CA GLN A 182 13.79 -4.12 -7.27
C GLN A 182 13.64 -3.55 -8.67
N SER A 183 12.58 -2.77 -8.90
CA SER A 183 12.35 -2.12 -10.19
C SER A 183 11.61 -0.81 -10.01
N VAL A 184 11.83 0.08 -10.98
CA VAL A 184 11.20 1.39 -11.11
C VAL A 184 10.64 1.45 -12.52
N ASN A 185 9.32 1.57 -12.66
CA ASN A 185 8.64 1.56 -13.95
C ASN A 185 7.92 2.89 -14.12
N ASP A 186 8.15 3.58 -15.24
CA ASP A 186 7.41 4.79 -15.58
C ASP A 186 6.11 4.41 -16.31
N LEU A 187 5.01 4.43 -15.55
CA LEU A 187 3.67 4.18 -16.06
C LEU A 187 3.26 5.23 -17.09
N TYR A 188 3.75 6.47 -16.99
CA TYR A 188 3.37 7.51 -17.93
C TYR A 188 3.89 7.22 -19.34
N GLU A 189 5.04 6.56 -19.48
CA GLU A 189 5.54 6.15 -20.79
C GLU A 189 4.58 5.18 -21.49
N GLN A 190 3.86 4.37 -20.71
CA GLN A 190 2.97 3.31 -21.18
C GLN A 190 1.53 3.81 -21.37
N THR A 191 0.98 4.48 -20.36
CA THR A 191 -0.43 4.89 -20.34
C THR A 191 -0.65 6.28 -20.91
N LYS A 192 0.41 7.10 -21.00
CA LYS A 192 0.35 8.55 -21.30
C LYS A 192 -0.56 9.33 -20.35
N MET A 193 -0.83 8.78 -19.16
CA MET A 193 -1.76 9.33 -18.18
C MET A 193 -1.28 9.17 -16.74
N HIS A 194 -1.75 10.04 -15.86
CA HIS A 194 -1.47 9.97 -14.43
C HIS A 194 -2.37 8.94 -13.75
N THR A 195 -1.78 8.14 -12.87
CA THR A 195 -2.51 7.24 -11.97
C THR A 195 -3.08 8.01 -10.79
N VAL A 196 -4.39 7.89 -10.59
CA VAL A 196 -5.15 8.55 -9.51
C VAL A 196 -5.44 7.56 -8.38
N MET A 197 -5.65 6.27 -8.70
CA MET A 197 -5.88 5.24 -7.69
C MET A 197 -5.31 3.89 -8.12
N THR A 198 -5.08 3.02 -7.15
CA THR A 198 -4.68 1.63 -7.38
C THR A 198 -5.52 0.67 -6.56
N ARG A 199 -5.69 -0.56 -7.05
CA ARG A 199 -6.21 -1.70 -6.27
C ARG A 199 -5.49 -2.97 -6.70
N ILE A 200 -5.12 -3.79 -5.73
CA ILE A 200 -4.52 -5.11 -5.98
C ILE A 200 -5.44 -6.22 -5.49
N TRP A 201 -5.49 -7.34 -6.21
CA TRP A 201 -6.21 -8.53 -5.78
C TRP A 201 -5.60 -9.81 -6.34
N LEU A 202 -5.86 -10.93 -5.68
CA LEU A 202 -5.58 -12.26 -6.19
C LEU A 202 -6.77 -12.75 -7.01
N HIS A 203 -6.56 -13.03 -8.30
CA HIS A 203 -7.52 -13.72 -9.14
C HIS A 203 -7.21 -15.22 -9.13
N LYS A 204 -8.14 -16.03 -8.63
CA LYS A 204 -8.07 -17.49 -8.70
C LYS A 204 -8.97 -17.95 -9.83
N VAL A 205 -8.45 -18.81 -10.69
CA VAL A 205 -9.25 -19.44 -11.75
C VAL A 205 -9.87 -20.69 -11.16
N ASP A 206 -11.20 -20.70 -11.05
CA ASP A 206 -11.97 -21.85 -10.57
C ASP A 206 -11.65 -23.08 -11.45
N ASN A 207 -11.47 -24.24 -10.82
CA ASN A 207 -11.15 -25.54 -11.43
C ASN A 207 -9.70 -25.84 -11.85
N SER A 208 -8.70 -25.04 -11.43
CA SER A 208 -7.29 -25.40 -11.62
C SER A 208 -6.55 -25.48 -10.29
N SER A 209 -5.61 -26.42 -10.17
CA SER A 209 -4.59 -26.44 -9.11
C SER A 209 -3.62 -25.24 -9.18
N SER A 210 -3.88 -24.29 -10.09
CA SER A 210 -3.07 -23.10 -10.29
C SER A 210 -3.29 -22.14 -9.12
N LYS A 211 -2.18 -21.56 -8.64
CA LYS A 211 -2.16 -20.78 -7.40
C LYS A 211 -2.74 -19.35 -7.55
N GLY A 212 -3.33 -19.02 -8.70
CA GLY A 212 -3.87 -17.70 -9.01
C GLY A 212 -2.82 -16.69 -9.51
N ILE A 213 -3.31 -15.54 -9.96
CA ILE A 213 -2.53 -14.42 -10.52
C ILE A 213 -2.89 -13.16 -9.73
N ALA A 214 -1.89 -12.45 -9.21
CA ALA A 214 -2.14 -11.12 -8.65
C ALA A 214 -2.29 -10.12 -9.79
N ASN A 215 -3.35 -9.32 -9.72
CA ASN A 215 -3.61 -8.24 -10.66
C ASN A 215 -3.62 -6.90 -9.94
N LEU A 216 -3.12 -5.88 -10.62
CA LEU A 216 -3.14 -4.48 -10.22
C LEU A 216 -4.03 -3.71 -11.19
N ALA A 217 -5.10 -3.11 -10.66
CA ALA A 217 -5.85 -2.09 -11.36
C ALA A 217 -5.23 -0.72 -11.11
N LEU A 218 -5.07 0.03 -12.19
CA LEU A 218 -4.69 1.45 -12.20
C LEU A 218 -5.90 2.25 -12.65
N GLY A 219 -6.44 3.09 -11.78
CA GLY A 219 -7.40 4.11 -12.15
C GLY A 219 -6.65 5.34 -12.62
N LEU A 220 -6.74 5.65 -13.90
CA LEU A 220 -6.06 6.75 -14.56
C LEU A 220 -6.93 8.02 -14.54
N LYS A 221 -6.31 9.16 -14.86
CA LYS A 221 -7.03 10.40 -15.14
C LYS A 221 -8.06 10.14 -16.25
N GLU A 222 -9.16 10.90 -16.25
CA GLU A 222 -10.27 10.77 -17.22
C GLU A 222 -11.13 9.50 -17.06
N GLY A 223 -10.97 8.78 -15.94
CA GLY A 223 -11.87 7.66 -15.59
C GLY A 223 -11.54 6.34 -16.29
N ILE A 224 -10.38 6.26 -16.96
CA ILE A 224 -9.89 5.03 -17.58
C ILE A 224 -9.34 4.09 -16.49
N VAL A 225 -9.61 2.79 -16.63
CA VAL A 225 -9.05 1.76 -15.75
C VAL A 225 -8.26 0.76 -16.58
N GLU A 226 -7.02 0.52 -16.19
CA GLU A 226 -6.20 -0.55 -16.76
C GLU A 226 -5.94 -1.63 -15.71
N VAL A 227 -5.88 -2.88 -16.14
CA VAL A 227 -5.59 -4.02 -15.27
C VAL A 227 -4.36 -4.74 -15.80
N HIS A 228 -3.39 -4.94 -14.90
CA HIS A 228 -2.09 -5.53 -15.20
C HIS A 228 -1.85 -6.74 -14.30
N SER A 229 -1.39 -7.85 -14.88
CA SER A 229 -0.95 -9.01 -14.10
C SER A 229 0.46 -8.79 -13.58
N LEU A 230 0.67 -8.95 -12.28
CA LEU A 230 1.93 -8.63 -11.61
C LEU A 230 2.80 -9.85 -11.36
N GLU A 231 2.18 -10.89 -10.79
CA GLU A 231 2.87 -12.07 -10.32
C GLU A 231 1.94 -13.27 -10.42
N THR A 232 2.49 -14.39 -10.87
CA THR A 232 1.85 -15.69 -10.71
C THR A 232 2.21 -16.22 -9.35
N ALA A 233 1.26 -16.81 -8.63
CA ALA A 233 1.58 -17.44 -7.37
C ALA A 233 2.49 -18.65 -7.60
N ILE A 234 3.78 -18.49 -7.30
CA ILE A 234 4.74 -19.58 -7.26
C ILE A 234 4.85 -19.97 -5.78
N ALA A 235 4.97 -21.26 -5.45
CA ALA A 235 5.29 -21.65 -4.08
C ALA A 235 6.76 -21.33 -3.80
N THR A 236 7.06 -20.06 -3.60
CA THR A 236 8.32 -19.65 -3.00
C THR A 236 8.09 -19.61 -1.50
N LYS A 237 8.79 -20.49 -0.77
CA LYS A 237 8.97 -20.37 0.69
C LYS A 237 9.78 -19.11 0.96
N ASN A 238 9.15 -17.94 0.81
CA ASN A 238 9.71 -16.71 1.32
C ASN A 238 9.47 -16.71 2.83
N GLY A 239 10.51 -16.38 3.60
CA GLY A 239 10.44 -16.36 5.06
C GLY A 239 9.28 -15.50 5.56
N SER A 240 8.88 -15.71 6.82
CA SER A 240 7.84 -14.90 7.45
C SER A 240 8.19 -13.41 7.32
N LEU A 241 7.20 -12.56 7.02
CA LEU A 241 7.38 -11.12 6.98
C LEU A 241 8.08 -10.58 8.24
N LEU A 242 7.72 -11.12 9.41
CA LEU A 242 8.34 -10.73 10.68
C LEU A 242 9.84 -11.10 10.73
N ASP A 243 10.21 -12.27 10.22
CA ASP A 243 11.61 -12.70 10.18
C ASP A 243 12.42 -11.79 9.27
N VAL A 244 11.88 -11.42 8.11
CA VAL A 244 12.54 -10.51 7.17
C VAL A 244 12.70 -9.12 7.77
N LEU A 245 11.65 -8.57 8.36
CA LEU A 245 11.70 -7.26 9.02
C LEU A 245 12.69 -7.24 10.19
N SER A 246 12.79 -8.33 10.97
CA SER A 246 13.76 -8.44 12.07
C SER A 246 15.21 -8.40 11.60
N LYS A 247 15.48 -8.83 10.36
CA LYS A 247 16.81 -8.80 9.75
C LYS A 247 17.16 -7.44 9.16
N LEU A 248 16.16 -6.72 8.63
CA LEU A 248 16.34 -5.37 8.06
C LEU A 248 16.57 -4.29 9.13
N ASN A 249 16.10 -4.52 10.35
CA ASN A 249 16.28 -3.60 11.47
C ASN A 249 17.68 -3.68 12.13
N LYS A 250 18.60 -4.49 11.60
CA LYS A 250 19.98 -4.61 12.07
C LYS A 250 20.93 -3.87 11.16
#